data_AF-A0A2V7TWE2-F1
#
_entry.id   AF-A0A2V7TWE2-F1
#
_cell.length_a   1.000
_cell.length_b   1.000
_cell.length_c   1.000
_cell.angle_alpha   90.00
_cell.angle_beta   90.00
_cell.angle_gamma   90.00
#
_symmetry.space_group_name_H-M   'P 1'
#
loop_
_entity.id
_entity.type
_entity.pdbx_description
1 polymer ?
#
loop_
_entity_poly.entity_id
_entity_poly.type
_entity_poly.pdbx_seq_one_letter_code
_entity_poly.pdbx_strand_id
1 'polypeptide(L)'
;MSNWLKALGLAAVVTVVAVMVPLYGDPRSSSVEHGEWARLLLRALDMERAATPDTPDARVFATLSWKNSLAFRADDYLRGEGVDVVGAGTARKVVATAQPGEVAYPLAVVRGGDYRLRARMAGNPATPASAEITALGRTGAPATFTLVASSLTGWVEAGPAHLDPGAYTASIQLPEGTSLDQVEVAPPCTEAIEPIGGWRARAVTQADDLAVTVVKAIDQESELPPAASPIEVSASSLKTTGGAAASLALLGASGGDGLWLRAGPRGLQATVFLELSEAGLYSVSVLGEAGGGQSWKADACRKAVWCGSTAVPPAPATAAAWHPLMTAAFGAGRHFFSVTLSPGASVQRLRAERKKDGAADYVATLRRLGFDVGPAGPVSRARAADAMRPPLCRARATDRAPWAASRAGTRSFRWPRPRRRRHRRGRRRRSRSSPRRSRSPRRAPGRSLSRRRRGRPRRFRPSRPAVPSYLRSRAYFLTAATGLGRGLAGRLSMPGA
;
A
#
# COMPACT_ATOMS: atom_id res chain seq x y z
N MET A 1 -27.85 -68.41 -48.58
CA MET A 1 -29.01 -69.24 -48.23
C MET A 1 -29.16 -69.14 -46.71
N SER A 2 -29.97 -68.22 -46.21
CA SER A 2 -31.42 -68.27 -45.97
C SER A 2 -31.73 -68.54 -44.49
N ASN A 3 -32.32 -67.51 -43.88
CA ASN A 3 -33.05 -67.42 -42.61
C ASN A 3 -33.64 -68.74 -42.05
N TRP A 4 -33.55 -68.94 -40.73
CA TRP A 4 -34.73 -69.05 -39.85
C TRP A 4 -34.43 -69.17 -38.34
N LEU A 5 -35.23 -68.44 -37.54
CA LEU A 5 -35.67 -68.64 -36.14
C LEU A 5 -34.63 -68.44 -35.00
N LYS A 6 -34.69 -67.34 -34.21
CA LYS A 6 -35.65 -66.94 -33.16
C LYS A 6 -35.49 -67.68 -31.80
N ALA A 7 -35.03 -66.89 -30.83
CA ALA A 7 -35.64 -66.65 -29.51
C ALA A 7 -35.09 -67.37 -28.25
N LEU A 8 -35.12 -66.56 -27.17
CA LEU A 8 -35.02 -66.85 -25.72
C LEU A 8 -33.59 -67.17 -25.24
N GLY A 9 -32.91 -66.37 -24.41
CA GLY A 9 -33.35 -65.45 -23.38
C GLY A 9 -33.07 -66.07 -22.02
N LEU A 10 -32.01 -65.66 -21.31
CA LEU A 10 -32.00 -65.51 -19.85
C LEU A 10 -30.68 -64.89 -19.33
N ALA A 11 -30.85 -63.80 -18.58
CA ALA A 11 -30.07 -63.34 -17.42
C ALA A 11 -28.54 -63.55 -17.40
N ALA A 12 -27.81 -62.47 -17.65
CA ALA A 12 -26.49 -62.26 -17.05
C ALA A 12 -26.51 -60.93 -16.28
N VAL A 13 -26.59 -61.05 -14.96
CA VAL A 13 -26.27 -59.96 -14.02
C VAL A 13 -24.79 -59.65 -14.21
N VAL A 14 -24.49 -58.59 -14.97
CA VAL A 14 -23.15 -58.03 -15.05
C VAL A 14 -22.97 -57.17 -13.81
N THR A 15 -22.35 -57.75 -12.79
CA THR A 15 -21.73 -57.04 -11.68
C THR A 15 -20.59 -56.22 -12.27
N VAL A 16 -20.89 -55.00 -12.70
CA VAL A 16 -19.87 -54.00 -13.02
C VAL A 16 -19.20 -53.64 -11.71
N VAL A 17 -18.11 -54.34 -11.40
CA VAL A 17 -17.10 -53.85 -10.46
C VAL A 17 -16.56 -52.57 -11.09
N ALA A 18 -17.13 -51.45 -10.67
CA ALA A 18 -16.56 -50.15 -10.88
C ALA A 18 -15.17 -50.17 -10.24
N VAL A 19 -14.16 -50.37 -11.08
CA VAL A 19 -12.78 -49.99 -10.78
C VAL A 19 -12.84 -48.50 -10.47
N MET A 20 -12.88 -48.18 -9.17
CA MET A 20 -12.65 -46.84 -8.68
C MET A 20 -11.24 -46.44 -9.08
N VAL A 21 -11.14 -45.77 -10.23
CA VAL A 21 -10.10 -44.77 -10.46
C VAL A 21 -10.08 -43.89 -9.21
N PRO A 22 -8.95 -43.70 -8.52
CA PRO A 22 -8.88 -42.74 -7.43
C PRO A 22 -9.14 -41.37 -8.04
N LEU A 23 -10.39 -40.93 -7.96
CA LEU A 23 -10.80 -39.58 -8.26
C LEU A 23 -9.94 -38.68 -7.36
N TYR A 24 -9.09 -37.89 -8.01
CA TYR A 24 -8.42 -36.70 -7.51
C TYR A 24 -8.94 -36.26 -6.13
N GLY A 25 -8.08 -36.31 -5.12
CA GLY A 25 -8.40 -35.88 -3.76
C GLY A 25 -9.04 -34.48 -3.77
N ASP A 26 -9.95 -34.25 -2.81
CA ASP A 26 -10.70 -33.00 -2.70
C ASP A 26 -9.76 -31.80 -2.92
N PRO A 27 -9.95 -30.96 -3.94
CA PRO A 27 -9.06 -29.82 -4.22
C PRO A 27 -9.01 -28.83 -3.04
N ARG A 28 -9.91 -28.92 -2.05
CA ARG A 28 -9.82 -28.18 -0.80
C ARG A 28 -8.75 -28.68 0.17
N SER A 29 -8.34 -29.94 0.04
CA SER A 29 -7.36 -30.60 0.92
C SER A 29 -5.91 -30.40 0.50
N SER A 30 -5.65 -30.07 -0.77
CA SER A 30 -4.29 -29.81 -1.24
C SER A 30 -3.74 -28.50 -0.67
N SER A 31 -2.42 -28.44 -0.53
CA SER A 31 -1.71 -27.30 0.02
C SER A 31 -1.71 -26.10 -0.93
N VAL A 32 -1.57 -24.92 -0.32
CA VAL A 32 -1.50 -23.62 -1.00
C VAL A 32 -0.05 -23.23 -1.23
N GLU A 33 0.31 -22.84 -2.45
CA GLU A 33 1.62 -22.24 -2.74
C GLU A 33 1.65 -20.76 -2.33
N HIS A 34 2.83 -20.20 -2.06
CA HIS A 34 2.97 -18.78 -1.67
C HIS A 34 2.32 -17.83 -2.68
N GLY A 35 2.38 -18.12 -3.99
CA GLY A 35 1.73 -17.30 -5.01
C GLY A 35 0.20 -17.26 -4.87
N GLU A 36 -0.41 -18.38 -4.50
CA GLU A 36 -1.85 -18.46 -4.23
C GLU A 36 -2.19 -17.76 -2.90
N TRP A 37 -1.41 -17.99 -1.85
CA TRP A 37 -1.60 -17.33 -0.55
C TRP A 37 -1.47 -15.80 -0.62
N ALA A 38 -0.46 -15.28 -1.30
CA ALA A 38 -0.25 -13.84 -1.44
C ALA A 38 -1.41 -13.13 -2.15
N ARG A 39 -1.99 -13.77 -3.18
CA ARG A 39 -3.18 -13.24 -3.86
C ARG A 39 -4.42 -13.30 -2.99
N LEU A 40 -4.57 -14.37 -2.21
CA LEU A 40 -5.59 -14.43 -1.18
C LEU A 40 -5.39 -13.23 -0.24
N LEU A 41 -4.21 -13.06 0.35
CA LEU A 41 -3.92 -11.98 1.30
C LEU A 41 -4.29 -10.59 0.76
N LEU A 42 -3.91 -10.24 -0.47
CA LEU A 42 -4.32 -8.98 -1.11
C LEU A 42 -5.85 -8.85 -1.22
N ARG A 43 -6.57 -9.94 -1.48
CA ARG A 43 -8.03 -9.93 -1.54
C ARG A 43 -8.66 -9.63 -0.18
N ALA A 44 -8.19 -10.20 0.94
CA ALA A 44 -8.76 -9.82 2.24
C ALA A 44 -8.35 -8.42 2.71
N LEU A 45 -7.34 -7.82 2.07
CA LEU A 45 -7.01 -6.41 2.27
C LEU A 45 -7.88 -5.47 1.40
N ASP A 46 -8.87 -6.01 0.66
CA ASP A 46 -9.69 -5.30 -0.33
C ASP A 46 -8.85 -4.65 -1.45
N MET A 47 -7.77 -5.32 -1.85
CA MET A 47 -6.79 -4.86 -2.85
C MET A 47 -6.67 -5.81 -4.05
N GLU A 48 -7.66 -6.67 -4.29
CA GLU A 48 -7.65 -7.65 -5.37
C GLU A 48 -7.55 -7.01 -6.76
N ARG A 49 -7.99 -5.75 -6.91
CA ARG A 49 -7.85 -5.01 -8.17
C ARG A 49 -6.40 -4.71 -8.55
N ALA A 50 -5.46 -4.81 -7.60
CA ALA A 50 -4.04 -4.66 -7.89
C ALA A 50 -3.40 -5.91 -8.52
N ALA A 51 -4.08 -7.06 -8.46
CA ALA A 51 -3.59 -8.31 -9.02
C ALA A 51 -4.72 -9.06 -9.76
N THR A 52 -4.68 -9.00 -11.09
CA THR A 52 -5.52 -9.87 -11.94
C THR A 52 -5.02 -11.33 -11.86
N PRO A 53 -5.83 -12.31 -12.30
CA PRO A 53 -5.38 -13.70 -12.38
C PRO A 53 -4.09 -13.90 -13.18
N ASP A 54 -3.86 -13.07 -14.20
CA ASP A 54 -2.67 -13.12 -15.07
C ASP A 54 -1.47 -12.34 -14.51
N THR A 55 -1.64 -11.63 -13.39
CA THR A 55 -0.56 -10.87 -12.77
C THR A 55 0.54 -11.82 -12.27
N PRO A 56 1.83 -11.64 -12.64
CA PRO A 56 2.90 -12.51 -12.18
C PRO A 56 3.07 -12.49 -10.66
N ASP A 57 3.41 -13.64 -10.06
CA ASP A 57 3.67 -13.77 -8.61
C ASP A 57 4.67 -12.73 -8.10
N ALA A 58 5.73 -12.46 -8.88
CA ALA A 58 6.74 -11.47 -8.54
C ALA A 58 6.15 -10.05 -8.34
N ARG A 59 5.12 -9.67 -9.11
CA ARG A 59 4.44 -8.38 -8.94
C ARG A 59 3.58 -8.38 -7.67
N VAL A 60 2.86 -9.47 -7.40
CA VAL A 60 2.09 -9.64 -6.16
C VAL A 60 2.99 -9.55 -4.92
N PHE A 61 4.14 -10.23 -4.95
CA PHE A 61 5.12 -10.20 -3.86
C PHE A 61 5.74 -8.82 -3.69
N ALA A 62 6.05 -8.12 -4.79
CA ALA A 62 6.55 -6.75 -4.73
C ALA A 62 5.52 -5.81 -4.07
N THR A 63 4.23 -5.98 -4.35
CA THR A 63 3.14 -5.19 -3.73
C THR A 63 3.00 -5.44 -2.23
N LEU A 64 3.13 -6.68 -1.77
CA LEU A 64 3.05 -6.98 -0.33
C LEU A 64 4.33 -6.59 0.43
N SER A 65 5.48 -6.74 -0.20
CA SER A 65 6.77 -6.49 0.46
C SER A 65 7.21 -5.04 0.42
N TRP A 66 6.90 -4.28 -0.64
CA TRP A 66 7.41 -2.93 -0.89
C TRP A 66 8.92 -2.76 -0.63
N LYS A 67 9.71 -3.82 -0.85
CA LYS A 67 11.18 -3.77 -0.73
C LYS A 67 11.83 -2.93 -1.82
N ASN A 68 11.16 -2.87 -2.97
CA ASN A 68 11.56 -2.11 -4.14
C ASN A 68 10.36 -1.31 -4.64
N SER A 69 10.62 -0.35 -5.52
CA SER A 69 9.56 0.33 -6.24
C SER A 69 8.72 -0.62 -7.08
N LEU A 70 7.43 -0.31 -7.22
CA LEU A 70 6.55 -0.95 -8.18
C LEU A 70 6.74 -0.29 -9.54
N ALA A 71 7.28 -1.06 -10.48
CA ALA A 71 7.46 -0.65 -11.86
C ALA A 71 6.37 -1.24 -12.76
N PHE A 72 5.71 -0.36 -13.51
CA PHE A 72 4.74 -0.69 -14.54
C PHE A 72 5.32 -0.34 -15.90
N ARG A 73 5.29 -1.29 -16.82
CA ARG A 73 5.53 -0.99 -18.24
C ARG A 73 4.40 -0.10 -18.74
N ALA A 74 4.71 0.83 -19.65
CA ALA A 74 3.69 1.73 -20.14
C ALA A 74 2.50 0.99 -20.76
N ASP A 75 2.73 -0.13 -21.47
CA ASP A 75 1.67 -0.91 -22.12
C ASP A 75 0.93 -1.91 -21.21
N ASP A 76 1.26 -1.97 -19.92
CA ASP A 76 0.62 -2.83 -18.90
C ASP A 76 -0.48 -2.08 -18.11
N TYR A 77 -1.19 -1.14 -18.75
CA TYR A 77 -2.26 -0.37 -18.11
C TYR A 77 -3.56 -1.19 -17.96
N LEU A 78 -4.36 -0.88 -16.93
CA LEU A 78 -5.72 -1.41 -16.75
C LEU A 78 -6.72 -0.77 -17.70
N ARG A 79 -6.57 0.52 -17.95
CA ARG A 79 -7.43 1.33 -18.81
C ARG A 79 -6.56 2.31 -19.59
N GLY A 80 -6.86 2.46 -20.88
CA GLY A 80 -6.22 3.42 -21.75
C GLY A 80 -7.24 4.02 -22.73
N GLU A 81 -7.18 5.32 -22.95
CA GLU A 81 -8.03 6.07 -23.87
C GLU A 81 -7.18 7.08 -24.65
N GLY A 82 -7.42 7.24 -25.95
CA GLY A 82 -6.67 8.20 -26.78
C GLY A 82 -5.16 7.91 -26.91
N VAL A 83 -4.74 6.65 -26.71
CA VAL A 83 -3.34 6.25 -26.78
C VAL A 83 -3.12 5.06 -27.71
N ASP A 84 -1.95 5.03 -28.35
CA ASP A 84 -1.46 3.92 -29.17
C ASP A 84 -0.24 3.27 -28.52
N VAL A 85 -0.11 1.94 -28.67
CA VAL A 85 1.10 1.21 -28.26
C VAL A 85 2.01 1.01 -29.45
N VAL A 86 3.20 1.61 -29.40
CA VAL A 86 4.20 1.57 -30.48
C VAL A 86 5.42 0.77 -30.04
N GLY A 87 6.06 0.07 -30.98
CA GLY A 87 7.27 -0.73 -30.73
C GLY A 87 6.97 -2.22 -30.50
N ALA A 88 8.00 -3.00 -30.15
CA ALA A 88 7.92 -4.44 -29.96
C ALA A 88 8.69 -4.90 -28.72
N GLY A 89 8.25 -6.02 -28.12
CA GLY A 89 8.90 -6.64 -26.97
C GLY A 89 8.97 -5.71 -25.75
N THR A 90 10.18 -5.47 -25.26
CA THR A 90 10.47 -4.60 -24.11
C THR A 90 10.60 -3.12 -24.48
N ALA A 91 10.64 -2.79 -25.78
CA ALA A 91 10.71 -1.42 -26.28
C ALA A 91 9.32 -0.84 -26.61
N ARG A 92 8.24 -1.45 -26.09
CA ARG A 92 6.88 -0.94 -26.29
C ARG A 92 6.67 0.28 -25.42
N LYS A 93 6.12 1.32 -26.03
CA LYS A 93 5.77 2.58 -25.39
C LYS A 93 4.35 2.97 -25.74
N VAL A 94 3.74 3.76 -24.87
CA VAL A 94 2.42 4.36 -25.08
C VAL A 94 2.63 5.76 -25.64
N VAL A 95 1.88 6.12 -26.69
CA VAL A 95 1.97 7.43 -27.33
C VAL A 95 0.56 8.02 -27.46
N ALA A 96 0.40 9.28 -27.06
CA ALA A 96 -0.81 10.05 -27.36
C ALA A 96 -0.66 10.69 -28.75
N THR A 97 -1.39 10.20 -29.76
CA THR A 97 -1.08 10.48 -31.17
C THR A 97 -1.87 11.63 -31.79
N ALA A 98 -3.15 11.83 -31.44
CA ALA A 98 -4.01 12.83 -32.07
C ALA A 98 -4.91 13.63 -31.11
N GLN A 99 -4.99 13.21 -29.84
CA GLN A 99 -5.70 13.86 -28.75
C GLN A 99 -4.93 13.58 -27.46
N PRO A 100 -5.13 14.36 -26.38
CA PRO A 100 -4.67 13.97 -25.06
C PRO A 100 -5.17 12.55 -24.74
N GLY A 101 -4.24 11.68 -24.39
CA GLY A 101 -4.52 10.32 -23.99
C GLY A 101 -4.50 10.16 -22.47
N GLU A 102 -5.05 9.07 -21.96
CA GLU A 102 -4.95 8.70 -20.56
C GLU A 102 -4.59 7.23 -20.44
N VAL A 103 -3.71 6.89 -19.50
CA VAL A 103 -3.45 5.51 -19.07
C VAL A 103 -3.56 5.40 -17.56
N ALA A 104 -4.09 4.29 -17.07
CA ALA A 104 -4.33 4.04 -15.65
C ALA A 104 -3.75 2.68 -15.22
N TYR A 105 -2.98 2.68 -14.12
CA TYR A 105 -2.32 1.51 -13.56
C TYR A 105 -2.92 1.12 -12.20
N PRO A 106 -2.96 -0.17 -11.85
CA PRO A 106 -3.36 -0.61 -10.52
C PRO A 106 -2.28 -0.23 -9.50
N LEU A 107 -2.67 0.31 -8.35
CA LEU A 107 -1.75 0.54 -7.24
C LEU A 107 -2.36 0.04 -5.93
N ALA A 108 -1.70 -0.90 -5.25
CA ALA A 108 -2.08 -1.29 -3.90
C ALA A 108 -1.04 -0.83 -2.90
N VAL A 109 -1.51 -0.10 -1.89
CA VAL A 109 -0.71 0.43 -0.80
C VAL A 109 -1.08 -0.40 0.43
N VAL A 110 -0.19 -1.30 0.86
CA VAL A 110 -0.45 -2.19 2.00
C VAL A 110 -0.06 -1.56 3.34
N ARG A 111 0.82 -0.56 3.31
CA ARG A 111 1.29 0.23 4.45
C ARG A 111 1.13 1.71 4.16
N GLY A 112 0.69 2.49 5.15
CA GLY A 112 0.55 3.94 4.97
C GLY A 112 1.91 4.62 4.86
N GLY A 113 2.02 5.69 4.09
CA GLY A 113 3.25 6.48 4.03
C GLY A 113 3.33 7.44 2.84
N ASP A 114 4.46 8.12 2.73
CA ASP A 114 4.72 9.08 1.66
C ASP A 114 5.39 8.38 0.45
N TYR A 115 4.60 8.02 -0.55
CA TYR A 115 5.03 7.36 -1.79
C TYR A 115 5.45 8.38 -2.85
N ARG A 116 6.38 8.01 -3.73
CA ARG A 116 6.84 8.89 -4.82
C ARG A 116 6.51 8.25 -6.17
N LEU A 117 5.84 9.00 -7.04
CA LEU A 117 5.58 8.59 -8.42
C LEU A 117 6.68 9.14 -9.32
N ARG A 118 7.13 8.37 -10.30
CA ARG A 118 7.92 8.88 -11.42
C ARG A 118 7.54 8.19 -12.71
N ALA A 119 7.74 8.89 -13.82
CA ALA A 119 7.44 8.39 -15.14
C ALA A 119 8.64 8.56 -16.06
N ARG A 120 8.96 7.53 -16.84
CA ARG A 120 9.95 7.62 -17.92
C ARG A 120 9.22 8.01 -19.20
N MET A 121 9.42 9.24 -19.66
CA MET A 121 8.65 9.81 -20.75
C MET A 121 9.42 10.84 -21.58
N ALA A 122 8.90 11.15 -22.76
CA ALA A 122 9.35 12.22 -23.65
C ALA A 122 8.12 13.02 -24.13
N GLY A 123 8.26 14.33 -24.29
CA GLY A 123 7.18 15.19 -24.74
C GLY A 123 7.62 16.65 -24.88
N ASN A 124 6.68 17.54 -25.14
CA ASN A 124 6.95 18.97 -25.19
C ASN A 124 6.87 19.56 -23.76
N PRO A 125 7.94 20.20 -23.24
CA PRO A 125 7.92 20.79 -21.89
C PRO A 125 6.92 21.92 -21.72
N ALA A 126 6.47 22.56 -22.81
CA ALA A 126 5.44 23.60 -22.78
C ALA A 126 4.03 23.04 -22.55
N THR A 127 3.83 21.73 -22.74
CA THR A 127 2.56 21.03 -22.52
C THR A 127 2.80 19.88 -21.54
N PRO A 128 2.78 20.15 -20.23
CA PRO A 128 3.07 19.13 -19.24
C PRO A 128 1.96 18.08 -19.16
N ALA A 129 2.35 16.84 -18.86
CA ALA A 129 1.40 15.80 -18.50
C ALA A 129 0.90 16.00 -17.07
N SER A 130 -0.26 15.41 -16.77
CA SER A 130 -0.78 15.33 -15.40
C SER A 130 -0.79 13.88 -14.94
N ALA A 131 -0.58 13.66 -13.65
CA ALA A 131 -0.76 12.37 -13.03
C ALA A 131 -1.62 12.48 -11.79
N GLU A 132 -2.49 11.50 -11.56
CA GLU A 132 -3.36 11.46 -10.41
C GLU A 132 -3.30 10.09 -9.76
N ILE A 133 -3.26 10.06 -8.43
CA ILE A 133 -3.48 8.84 -7.66
C ILE A 133 -4.87 8.96 -7.06
N THR A 134 -5.78 8.05 -7.41
CA THR A 134 -7.18 8.08 -6.98
C THR A 134 -7.52 6.82 -6.20
N ALA A 135 -8.11 6.97 -5.01
CA ALA A 135 -8.57 5.83 -4.21
C ALA A 135 -9.78 5.17 -4.88
N LEU A 136 -9.75 3.83 -5.02
CA LEU A 136 -10.84 3.09 -5.65
C LEU A 136 -12.14 3.26 -4.83
N GLY A 137 -13.20 3.68 -5.51
CA GLY A 137 -14.52 3.89 -4.90
C GLY A 137 -14.67 5.19 -4.11
N ARG A 138 -13.68 6.08 -4.11
CA ARG A 138 -13.78 7.42 -3.50
C ARG A 138 -13.73 8.50 -4.59
N THR A 139 -14.35 9.64 -4.31
CA THR A 139 -14.27 10.84 -5.18
C THR A 139 -13.12 11.74 -4.71
N GLY A 140 -12.28 12.16 -5.65
CA GLY A 140 -11.11 13.02 -5.40
C GLY A 140 -9.79 12.24 -5.39
N ALA A 141 -8.77 12.84 -5.99
CA ALA A 141 -7.41 12.30 -5.99
C ALA A 141 -6.70 12.72 -4.69
N PRO A 142 -6.25 11.80 -3.81
CA PRO A 142 -5.32 12.14 -2.73
C PRO A 142 -4.05 12.84 -3.20
N ALA A 143 -3.69 12.70 -4.48
CA ALA A 143 -2.58 13.44 -5.07
C ALA A 143 -2.79 13.69 -6.57
N THR A 144 -2.47 14.92 -6.99
CA THR A 144 -2.38 15.35 -8.39
C THR A 144 -1.00 15.94 -8.61
N PHE A 145 -0.36 15.61 -9.72
CA PHE A 145 0.99 16.01 -10.06
C PHE A 145 1.06 16.58 -11.47
N THR A 146 2.00 17.49 -11.68
CA THR A 146 2.39 17.99 -13.00
C THR A 146 3.72 17.37 -13.38
N LEU A 147 3.78 16.72 -14.55
CA LEU A 147 4.96 16.06 -15.08
C LEU A 147 5.48 16.84 -16.29
N VAL A 148 6.62 17.52 -16.11
CA VAL A 148 7.25 18.30 -17.18
C VAL A 148 8.27 17.41 -17.90
N ALA A 149 7.87 16.85 -19.04
CA ALA A 149 8.74 16.01 -19.86
C ALA A 149 9.67 16.87 -20.74
N SER A 150 10.88 16.35 -21.00
CA SER A 150 11.76 16.91 -22.03
C SER A 150 11.48 16.26 -23.39
N SER A 151 12.02 16.84 -24.47
CA SER A 151 11.91 16.24 -25.81
C SER A 151 12.61 14.89 -25.95
N LEU A 152 13.54 14.58 -25.04
CA LEU A 152 14.20 13.28 -24.94
C LEU A 152 13.57 12.44 -23.84
N THR A 153 13.55 11.12 -24.05
CA THR A 153 13.07 10.17 -23.04
C THR A 153 13.94 10.23 -21.79
N GLY A 154 13.34 10.58 -20.66
CA GLY A 154 14.00 10.64 -19.36
C GLY A 154 13.04 10.37 -18.21
N TRP A 155 13.60 10.18 -17.01
CA TRP A 155 12.80 10.09 -15.79
C TRP A 155 12.32 11.48 -15.37
N VAL A 156 11.02 11.59 -15.15
CA VAL A 156 10.34 12.75 -14.58
C VAL A 156 9.78 12.33 -13.22
N GLU A 157 10.28 12.93 -12.16
CA GLU A 157 9.86 12.65 -10.78
C GLU A 157 8.65 13.53 -10.42
N ALA A 158 7.61 12.89 -9.90
CA ALA A 158 6.51 13.58 -9.23
C ALA A 158 6.86 13.74 -7.74
N GLY A 159 6.33 14.78 -7.10
CA GLY A 159 6.50 14.97 -5.65
C GLY A 159 5.99 13.79 -4.82
N PRO A 160 6.29 13.73 -3.52
CA PRO A 160 5.75 12.70 -2.63
C PRO A 160 4.25 12.91 -2.39
N ALA A 161 3.51 11.83 -2.21
CA ALA A 161 2.12 11.81 -1.77
C ALA A 161 1.91 10.86 -0.60
N HIS A 162 1.21 11.33 0.42
CA HIS A 162 0.77 10.48 1.51
C HIS A 162 -0.38 9.59 1.06
N LEU A 163 -0.20 8.27 1.16
CA LEU A 163 -1.22 7.28 0.84
C LEU A 163 -1.48 6.43 2.08
N ASP A 164 -2.75 6.28 2.43
CA ASP A 164 -3.20 5.31 3.43
C ASP A 164 -3.18 3.88 2.85
N PRO A 165 -3.23 2.84 3.70
CA PRO A 165 -3.45 1.50 3.21
C PRO A 165 -4.77 1.40 2.42
N GLY A 166 -4.70 0.98 1.16
CA GLY A 166 -5.85 0.92 0.27
C GLY A 166 -5.51 0.52 -1.16
N ALA A 167 -6.57 0.33 -1.95
CA ALA A 167 -6.47 0.14 -3.39
C ALA A 167 -6.67 1.49 -4.11
N TYR A 168 -5.79 1.77 -5.06
CA TYR A 168 -5.71 3.00 -5.83
C TYR A 168 -5.57 2.72 -7.33
N THR A 169 -5.81 3.76 -8.12
CA THR A 169 -5.44 3.84 -9.52
C THR A 169 -4.47 5.00 -9.70
N ALA A 170 -3.33 4.75 -10.33
CA ALA A 170 -2.44 5.81 -10.79
C ALA A 170 -2.73 6.11 -12.26
N SER A 171 -3.37 7.24 -12.56
CA SER A 171 -3.63 7.70 -13.93
C SER A 171 -2.60 8.72 -14.38
N ILE A 172 -2.25 8.69 -15.65
CA ILE A 172 -1.39 9.69 -16.31
C ILE A 172 -2.13 10.16 -17.56
N GLN A 173 -2.41 11.46 -17.62
CA GLN A 173 -2.91 12.12 -18.82
C GLN A 173 -1.72 12.63 -19.62
N LEU A 174 -1.60 12.12 -20.85
CA LEU A 174 -0.52 12.36 -21.78
C LEU A 174 -0.99 13.37 -22.84
N PRO A 175 -0.37 14.56 -22.93
CA PRO A 175 -0.61 15.49 -24.02
C PRO A 175 -0.24 14.87 -25.36
N GLU A 176 -0.83 15.37 -26.44
CA GLU A 176 -0.52 14.94 -27.80
C GLU A 176 1.00 15.00 -28.08
N GLY A 177 1.52 13.99 -28.77
CA GLY A 177 2.93 13.83 -29.07
C GLY A 177 3.79 13.31 -27.91
N THR A 178 3.21 13.13 -26.72
CA THR A 178 3.93 12.59 -25.55
C THR A 178 4.02 11.07 -25.65
N SER A 179 5.20 10.53 -25.35
CA SER A 179 5.42 9.09 -25.21
C SER A 179 5.80 8.70 -23.78
N LEU A 180 5.23 7.62 -23.28
CA LEU A 180 5.46 7.03 -21.97
C LEU A 180 6.06 5.63 -22.14
N ASP A 181 7.15 5.34 -21.44
CA ASP A 181 7.84 4.05 -21.47
C ASP A 181 7.57 3.24 -20.19
N GLN A 182 7.59 3.90 -19.04
CA GLN A 182 7.51 3.25 -17.74
C GLN A 182 6.92 4.19 -16.69
N VAL A 183 6.19 3.62 -15.74
CA VAL A 183 5.73 4.31 -14.52
C VAL A 183 6.30 3.56 -13.34
N GLU A 184 6.77 4.29 -12.33
CA GLU A 184 7.28 3.70 -11.11
C GLU A 184 6.69 4.43 -9.90
N VAL A 185 6.29 3.65 -8.90
CA VAL A 185 5.90 4.16 -7.59
C VAL A 185 6.91 3.61 -6.59
N ALA A 186 7.65 4.50 -5.93
CA ALA A 186 8.62 4.16 -4.91
C ALA A 186 7.99 4.28 -3.51
N PRO A 187 8.17 3.27 -2.63
CA PRO A 187 7.65 3.31 -1.27
C PRO A 187 8.51 4.20 -0.36
N PRO A 188 7.94 4.64 0.78
CA PRO A 188 8.75 5.07 1.92
C PRO A 188 9.44 3.87 2.57
N CYS A 189 10.20 4.09 3.64
CA CYS A 189 10.70 2.97 4.43
C CYS A 189 9.54 2.33 5.18
N THR A 190 9.08 1.18 4.68
CA THR A 190 7.98 0.40 5.23
C THR A 190 8.41 -1.02 5.49
N GLU A 191 7.81 -1.65 6.49
CA GLU A 191 8.06 -3.05 6.79
C GLU A 191 7.31 -3.97 5.82
N ALA A 192 8.03 -4.98 5.33
CA ALA A 192 7.52 -5.92 4.33
C ALA A 192 6.52 -6.91 4.93
N ILE A 193 5.38 -7.09 4.25
CA ILE A 193 4.45 -8.20 4.54
C ILE A 193 4.95 -9.42 3.77
N GLU A 194 5.72 -10.26 4.44
CA GLU A 194 6.29 -11.49 3.88
C GLU A 194 6.55 -12.54 4.97
N PRO A 195 6.61 -13.83 4.59
CA PRO A 195 7.05 -14.89 5.48
C PRO A 195 8.52 -14.71 5.91
N ILE A 196 8.93 -15.44 6.94
CA ILE A 196 10.34 -15.53 7.31
C ILE A 196 11.10 -16.17 6.13
N GLY A 197 12.15 -15.49 5.65
CA GLY A 197 12.88 -15.90 4.45
C GLY A 197 12.28 -15.42 3.12
N GLY A 198 11.16 -14.69 3.17
CA GLY A 198 10.57 -14.01 2.01
C GLY A 198 9.67 -14.87 1.13
N TRP A 199 9.11 -14.24 0.09
CA TRP A 199 8.19 -14.88 -0.84
C TRP A 199 8.91 -15.79 -1.86
N ARG A 200 8.35 -16.98 -2.13
CA ARG A 200 8.88 -17.94 -3.12
C ARG A 200 7.71 -18.61 -3.85
N ALA A 201 7.50 -18.27 -5.12
CA ALA A 201 6.31 -18.62 -5.92
C ALA A 201 5.79 -20.05 -5.70
N ARG A 202 6.67 -21.05 -5.82
CA ARG A 202 6.35 -22.49 -5.74
C ARG A 202 6.55 -23.13 -4.36
N ALA A 203 6.89 -22.34 -3.35
CA ALA A 203 7.00 -22.87 -1.98
C ALA A 203 5.60 -23.15 -1.42
N VAL A 204 5.48 -24.27 -0.70
CA VAL A 204 4.26 -24.64 0.00
C VAL A 204 4.13 -23.78 1.26
N THR A 205 3.01 -23.07 1.38
CA THR A 205 2.70 -22.19 2.52
C THR A 205 2.53 -23.03 3.78
N GLN A 206 3.34 -22.75 4.79
CA GLN A 206 3.24 -23.34 6.11
C GLN A 206 2.36 -22.49 7.03
N ALA A 207 1.87 -23.10 8.11
CA ALA A 207 1.09 -22.38 9.14
C ALA A 207 1.85 -21.15 9.70
N ASP A 208 3.17 -21.25 9.81
CA ASP A 208 4.04 -20.17 10.28
C ASP A 208 4.10 -19.01 9.28
N ASP A 209 4.20 -19.29 7.98
CA ASP A 209 4.18 -18.28 6.92
C ASP A 209 2.86 -17.49 6.95
N LEU A 210 1.74 -18.20 7.15
CA LEU A 210 0.42 -17.62 7.31
C LEU A 210 0.38 -16.74 8.57
N ALA A 211 0.84 -17.23 9.72
CA ALA A 211 0.81 -16.46 10.96
C ALA A 211 1.60 -15.15 10.85
N VAL A 212 2.83 -15.23 10.34
CA VAL A 212 3.71 -14.07 10.14
C VAL A 212 3.06 -13.05 9.21
N THR A 213 2.58 -13.49 8.05
CA THR A 213 2.01 -12.58 7.04
C THR A 213 0.66 -11.99 7.47
N VAL A 214 -0.17 -12.73 8.21
CA VAL A 214 -1.45 -12.21 8.74
C VAL A 214 -1.19 -11.15 9.80
N VAL A 215 -0.39 -11.44 10.83
CA VAL A 215 -0.09 -10.46 11.91
C VAL A 215 0.51 -9.18 11.34
N LYS A 216 1.44 -9.33 10.38
CA LYS A 216 1.95 -8.19 9.61
C LYS A 216 0.82 -7.46 8.91
N ALA A 217 0.00 -8.13 8.10
CA ALA A 217 -1.05 -7.49 7.30
C ALA A 217 -2.11 -6.72 8.12
N ILE A 218 -2.43 -7.18 9.33
CA ILE A 218 -3.34 -6.48 10.26
C ILE A 218 -2.64 -5.42 11.13
N ASP A 219 -1.32 -5.24 10.96
CA ASP A 219 -0.49 -4.26 11.68
C ASP A 219 -0.45 -4.48 13.20
N GLN A 220 -0.42 -5.74 13.64
CA GLN A 220 -0.46 -6.13 15.06
C GLN A 220 0.89 -6.67 15.56
N GLU A 221 2.00 -6.29 14.94
CA GLU A 221 3.34 -6.71 15.40
C GLU A 221 3.72 -6.08 16.75
N SER A 222 3.07 -4.99 17.17
CA SER A 222 3.21 -4.43 18.51
C SER A 222 2.72 -5.37 19.62
N GLU A 223 1.87 -6.33 19.27
CA GLU A 223 1.33 -7.33 20.20
C GLU A 223 2.31 -8.48 20.43
N LEU A 224 3.37 -8.62 19.62
CA LEU A 224 4.37 -9.66 19.85
C LEU A 224 4.94 -9.56 21.28
N PRO A 225 5.28 -10.70 21.91
CA PRO A 225 5.80 -10.69 23.27
C PRO A 225 7.13 -9.93 23.35
N PRO A 226 7.42 -9.26 24.49
CA PRO A 226 8.69 -8.57 24.66
C PRO A 226 9.86 -9.58 24.67
N ALA A 227 10.96 -9.21 24.03
CA ALA A 227 12.22 -9.94 24.02
C ALA A 227 13.22 -9.37 25.04
N ALA A 228 13.06 -8.12 25.45
CA ALA A 228 13.92 -7.43 26.40
C ALA A 228 13.14 -6.36 27.17
N SER A 229 13.72 -5.83 28.24
CA SER A 229 13.18 -4.66 28.94
C SER A 229 13.10 -3.45 27.99
N PRO A 230 12.04 -2.63 28.11
CA PRO A 230 11.87 -1.46 27.25
C PRO A 230 12.93 -0.38 27.54
N ILE A 231 13.35 0.31 26.49
CA ILE A 231 14.20 1.50 26.57
C ILE A 231 13.28 2.72 26.53
N GLU A 232 13.34 3.57 27.55
CA GLU A 232 12.52 4.78 27.66
C GLU A 232 13.38 6.04 27.69
N VAL A 233 12.93 7.08 26.99
CA VAL A 233 13.48 8.43 27.06
C VAL A 233 12.39 9.42 27.47
N SER A 234 12.74 10.34 28.37
CA SER A 234 11.85 11.36 28.90
C SER A 234 11.74 12.58 27.99
N ALA A 235 10.72 13.41 28.23
CA ALA A 235 10.51 14.68 27.55
C ALA A 235 11.73 15.60 27.56
N SER A 236 12.52 15.58 28.64
CA SER A 236 13.75 16.38 28.77
C SER A 236 14.84 16.02 27.77
N SER A 237 14.79 14.83 27.16
CA SER A 237 15.72 14.40 26.12
C SER A 237 15.35 14.93 24.74
N LEU A 238 14.13 15.46 24.57
CA LEU A 238 13.69 16.07 23.32
C LEU A 238 14.27 17.48 23.17
N LYS A 239 15.01 17.70 22.09
CA LYS A 239 15.56 19.01 21.73
C LYS A 239 14.64 19.68 20.72
N THR A 240 14.13 20.84 21.06
CA THR A 240 13.28 21.64 20.17
C THR A 240 14.11 22.22 19.03
N THR A 241 13.59 22.11 17.81
CA THR A 241 14.29 22.56 16.58
C THR A 241 13.53 23.65 15.83
N GLY A 242 12.25 23.88 16.16
CA GLY A 242 11.43 24.94 15.56
C GLY A 242 10.02 24.99 16.16
N GLY A 243 9.30 26.08 15.94
CA GLY A 243 7.97 26.32 16.51
C GLY A 243 7.98 27.28 17.71
N ALA A 244 6.79 27.58 18.26
CA ALA A 244 6.67 28.48 19.41
C ALA A 244 7.27 27.84 20.67
N ALA A 245 7.59 28.66 21.68
CA ALA A 245 8.22 28.23 22.93
C ALA A 245 7.55 26.97 23.49
N ALA A 246 8.31 25.87 23.53
CA ALA A 246 7.88 24.67 24.21
C ALA A 246 7.86 24.97 25.71
N SER A 247 6.74 24.70 26.37
CA SER A 247 6.75 24.63 27.83
C SER A 247 7.14 23.21 28.22
N LEU A 248 8.28 23.09 28.90
CA LEU A 248 8.52 21.95 29.78
C LEU A 248 7.77 22.22 31.07
N ALA A 249 6.62 21.58 31.23
CA ALA A 249 5.83 21.69 32.45
C ALA A 249 6.04 20.45 33.32
N LEU A 250 6.33 20.67 34.59
CA LEU A 250 6.15 19.64 35.61
C LEU A 250 4.67 19.68 35.99
N LEU A 251 3.89 18.72 35.50
CA LEU A 251 2.48 18.61 35.88
C LEU A 251 2.37 17.65 37.05
N GLY A 252 1.98 18.16 38.21
CA GLY A 252 1.67 17.37 39.40
C GLY A 252 0.18 17.42 39.74
N ALA A 253 -0.36 16.31 40.23
CA ALA A 253 -1.69 16.13 40.82
C ALA A 253 -2.93 16.23 39.88
N SER A 254 -2.80 15.93 38.59
CA SER A 254 -3.95 15.60 37.73
C SER A 254 -3.65 14.53 36.67
N GLY A 255 -2.73 13.59 36.97
CA GLY A 255 -2.61 12.34 36.20
C GLY A 255 -1.29 12.03 35.49
N GLY A 256 -0.14 12.58 35.91
CA GLY A 256 1.14 12.04 35.44
C GLY A 256 2.36 12.80 35.90
N ASP A 257 3.02 12.30 36.95
CA ASP A 257 4.32 12.80 37.41
C ASP A 257 5.35 12.68 36.28
N GLY A 258 6.02 13.79 35.97
CA GLY A 258 7.09 13.83 34.98
C GLY A 258 7.15 15.14 34.19
N LEU A 259 8.24 15.32 33.44
CA LEU A 259 8.40 16.44 32.52
C LEU A 259 7.60 16.17 31.24
N TRP A 260 6.89 17.20 30.77
CA TRP A 260 6.07 17.16 29.56
C TRP A 260 6.56 18.17 28.54
N LEU A 261 6.75 17.73 27.30
CA LEU A 261 6.95 18.63 26.16
C LEU A 261 5.59 18.94 25.52
N ARG A 262 5.13 20.19 25.62
CA ARG A 262 3.82 20.60 25.08
C ARG A 262 3.95 21.58 23.92
N ALA A 263 3.16 21.36 22.87
CA ALA A 263 3.07 22.26 21.74
C ALA A 263 2.13 23.44 22.04
N GLY A 264 2.63 24.65 21.77
CA GLY A 264 1.82 25.88 21.82
C GLY A 264 0.86 26.01 20.62
N PRO A 265 0.16 27.16 20.50
CA PRO A 265 -0.85 27.39 19.46
C PRO A 265 -0.35 27.32 18.01
N ARG A 266 0.96 27.46 17.79
CA ARG A 266 1.61 27.35 16.46
C ARG A 266 2.23 25.97 16.19
N GLY A 267 2.04 25.00 17.09
CA GLY A 267 2.74 23.73 17.04
C GLY A 267 4.20 23.83 17.49
N LEU A 268 4.87 22.68 17.49
CA LEU A 268 6.26 22.52 17.90
C LEU A 268 6.94 21.43 17.07
N GLN A 269 8.23 21.60 16.79
CA GLN A 269 9.11 20.58 16.24
C GLN A 269 10.22 20.27 17.22
N ALA A 270 10.47 18.98 17.43
CA ALA A 270 11.53 18.50 18.30
C ALA A 270 12.19 17.24 17.75
N THR A 271 13.34 16.91 18.32
CA THR A 271 14.15 15.76 17.94
C THR A 271 14.65 15.01 19.16
N VAL A 272 14.82 13.70 19.04
CA VAL A 272 15.32 12.82 20.11
C VAL A 272 16.11 11.66 19.52
N PHE A 273 17.05 11.14 20.30
CA PHE A 273 17.81 9.95 19.95
C PHE A 273 17.42 8.79 20.87
N LEU A 274 17.32 7.59 20.29
CA LEU A 274 17.21 6.33 21.02
C LEU A 274 18.47 5.51 20.75
N GLU A 275 19.12 5.02 21.80
CA GLU A 275 20.24 4.08 21.70
C GLU A 275 19.70 2.67 21.90
N LEU A 276 19.73 1.85 20.84
CA LEU A 276 19.26 0.47 20.88
C LEU A 276 20.46 -0.47 21.05
N SER A 277 20.43 -1.32 22.07
CA SER A 277 21.56 -2.20 22.39
C SER A 277 21.78 -3.32 21.37
N GLU A 278 20.70 -3.81 20.76
CA GLU A 278 20.72 -4.94 19.83
C GLU A 278 19.87 -4.63 18.59
N ALA A 279 20.19 -5.26 17.48
CA ALA A 279 19.32 -5.24 16.31
C ALA A 279 18.10 -6.15 16.54
N GLY A 280 16.97 -5.77 15.94
CA GLY A 280 15.75 -6.59 15.95
C GLY A 280 14.49 -5.79 15.64
N LEU A 281 13.35 -6.45 15.83
CA LEU A 281 12.03 -5.83 15.72
C LEU A 281 11.72 -5.04 17.00
N TYR A 282 11.47 -3.74 16.88
CA TYR A 282 11.06 -2.89 18.00
C TYR A 282 9.69 -2.30 17.76
N SER A 283 8.85 -2.31 18.80
CA SER A 283 7.65 -1.50 18.86
C SER A 283 7.96 -0.19 19.57
N VAL A 284 7.77 0.93 18.88
CA VAL A 284 7.97 2.28 19.41
C VAL A 284 6.61 2.85 19.77
N SER A 285 6.46 3.29 21.02
CA SER A 285 5.24 3.89 21.55
C SER A 285 5.55 5.21 22.26
N VAL A 286 4.59 6.13 22.26
CA VAL A 286 4.71 7.41 22.97
C VAL A 286 3.65 7.51 24.06
N LEU A 287 4.03 8.03 25.22
CA LEU A 287 3.10 8.44 26.26
C LEU A 287 2.84 9.93 26.09
N GLY A 288 1.60 10.31 25.80
CA GLY A 288 1.28 11.70 25.49
C GLY A 288 -0.19 11.95 25.22
N GLU A 289 -0.49 13.16 24.75
CA GLU A 289 -1.81 13.56 24.27
C GLU A 289 -1.74 13.92 22.78
N ALA A 290 -2.68 13.41 21.98
CA ALA A 290 -2.71 13.64 20.54
C ALA A 290 -2.86 15.12 20.18
N GLY A 291 -3.66 15.89 20.95
CA GLY A 291 -4.04 17.27 20.61
C GLY A 291 -4.63 17.37 19.20
N GLY A 292 -4.16 18.34 18.41
CA GLY A 292 -4.45 18.44 16.98
C GLY A 292 -3.73 17.42 16.08
N GLY A 293 -2.96 16.50 16.66
CA GLY A 293 -2.20 15.44 15.98
C GLY A 293 -0.70 15.50 16.23
N GLN A 294 -0.02 14.39 15.94
CA GLN A 294 1.44 14.28 15.98
C GLN A 294 1.95 13.55 14.74
N SER A 295 3.08 14.00 14.19
CA SER A 295 3.80 13.31 13.11
C SER A 295 5.19 12.96 13.59
N TRP A 296 5.50 11.67 13.61
CA TRP A 296 6.78 11.11 14.01
C TRP A 296 7.51 10.57 12.80
N LYS A 297 8.82 10.77 12.77
CA LYS A 297 9.68 10.28 11.69
C LYS A 297 10.98 9.73 12.27
N ALA A 298 11.27 8.47 11.96
CA ALA A 298 12.46 7.75 12.41
C ALA A 298 13.43 7.52 11.23
N ASP A 299 14.72 7.75 11.46
CA ASP A 299 15.83 7.54 10.53
C ASP A 299 15.54 8.05 9.11
N ALA A 300 15.00 9.27 9.03
CA ALA A 300 14.73 10.01 7.80
C ALA A 300 13.67 9.44 6.83
N CYS A 301 13.06 8.28 7.05
CA CYS A 301 12.09 7.73 6.10
C CYS A 301 10.91 6.93 6.69
N ARG A 302 11.00 6.41 7.92
CA ARG A 302 9.87 5.74 8.57
C ARG A 302 8.98 6.80 9.20
N LYS A 303 7.68 6.81 8.89
CA LYS A 303 6.75 7.83 9.36
C LYS A 303 5.58 7.18 10.07
N ALA A 304 5.20 7.77 11.20
CA ALA A 304 3.98 7.44 11.93
C ALA A 304 3.20 8.72 12.19
N VAL A 305 1.89 8.68 12.02
CA VAL A 305 1.00 9.82 12.27
C VAL A 305 -0.03 9.42 13.32
N TRP A 306 -0.02 10.13 14.44
CA TRP A 306 -1.08 10.05 15.42
C TRP A 306 -2.09 11.15 15.13
N CYS A 307 -3.20 10.79 14.51
CA CYS A 307 -4.26 11.74 14.20
C CYS A 307 -4.89 12.29 15.50
N GLY A 308 -5.05 13.60 15.58
CA GLY A 308 -5.76 14.25 16.67
C GLY A 308 -7.26 13.98 16.60
N SER A 309 -7.96 14.16 17.73
CA SER A 309 -9.42 14.11 17.73
C SER A 309 -9.95 15.42 17.13
N THR A 310 -10.55 15.33 15.94
CA THR A 310 -11.28 16.46 15.32
C THR A 310 -12.71 16.61 15.86
N ALA A 311 -13.06 15.92 16.95
CA ALA A 311 -14.41 15.98 17.51
C ALA A 311 -14.68 17.37 18.09
N VAL A 312 -15.66 18.06 17.51
CA VAL A 312 -16.30 19.25 18.07
C VAL A 312 -17.60 18.77 18.73
N PRO A 313 -17.83 18.92 20.04
CA PRO A 313 -17.04 19.64 21.06
C PRO A 313 -15.89 18.78 21.62
N PRO A 314 -14.92 19.40 22.35
CA PRO A 314 -13.79 18.67 22.90
C PRO A 314 -14.31 17.52 23.76
N ALA A 315 -14.04 16.29 23.33
CA ALA A 315 -14.08 15.17 24.25
C ALA A 315 -13.19 15.52 25.45
N PRO A 316 -13.57 15.14 26.69
CA PRO A 316 -12.69 15.33 27.84
C PRO A 316 -11.32 14.78 27.48
N ALA A 317 -10.26 15.55 27.75
CA ALA A 317 -8.88 15.20 27.43
C ALA A 317 -8.68 13.73 27.81
N THR A 318 -8.49 12.87 26.81
CA THR A 318 -8.21 11.46 27.06
C THR A 318 -6.93 11.45 27.88
N ALA A 319 -7.02 10.84 29.06
CA ALA A 319 -5.87 10.73 29.96
C ALA A 319 -4.66 10.22 29.18
N ALA A 320 -3.49 10.77 29.52
CA ALA A 320 -2.21 10.35 28.97
C ALA A 320 -2.13 8.81 28.89
N ALA A 321 -2.00 8.29 27.67
CA ALA A 321 -1.91 6.86 27.43
C ALA A 321 -0.74 6.55 26.50
N TRP A 322 -0.22 5.33 26.61
CA TRP A 322 0.72 4.81 25.64
C TRP A 322 0.01 4.61 24.30
N HIS A 323 0.51 5.28 23.28
CA HIS A 323 0.06 5.12 21.91
C HIS A 323 1.16 4.45 21.09
N PRO A 324 0.90 3.32 20.42
CA PRO A 324 1.86 2.70 19.50
C PRO A 324 2.06 3.61 18.28
N LEU A 325 3.31 3.92 17.95
CA LEU A 325 3.64 4.74 16.77
C LEU A 325 3.96 3.86 15.57
N MET A 326 4.88 2.91 15.75
CA MET A 326 5.32 2.01 14.69
C MET A 326 5.93 0.75 15.29
N THR A 327 5.91 -0.34 14.53
CA THR A 327 6.73 -1.53 14.79
C THR A 327 7.61 -1.76 13.58
N ALA A 328 8.93 -1.81 13.77
CA ALA A 328 9.89 -1.83 12.67
C ALA A 328 11.20 -2.50 13.06
N ALA A 329 11.94 -2.99 12.06
CA ALA A 329 13.28 -3.52 12.27
C ALA A 329 14.29 -2.36 12.39
N PHE A 330 15.03 -2.35 13.50
CA PHE A 330 16.12 -1.41 13.75
C PHE A 330 17.44 -2.15 13.92
N GLY A 331 18.53 -1.48 13.56
CA GLY A 331 19.88 -1.94 13.87
C GLY A 331 20.22 -1.71 15.34
N ALA A 332 21.39 -2.19 15.77
CA ALA A 332 21.97 -1.74 17.02
C ALA A 332 22.59 -0.34 16.84
N GLY A 333 22.56 0.48 17.89
CA GLY A 333 23.15 1.81 17.94
C GLY A 333 22.12 2.93 17.99
N ARG A 334 22.57 4.11 17.56
CA ARG A 334 21.81 5.37 17.70
C ARG A 334 20.82 5.59 16.56
N HIS A 335 19.56 5.75 16.92
CA HIS A 335 18.45 6.06 16.01
C HIS A 335 17.90 7.46 16.26
N PHE A 336 17.55 8.15 15.18
CA PHE A 336 17.07 9.53 15.22
C PHE A 336 15.57 9.62 14.98
N PHE A 337 14.88 10.33 15.87
CA PHE A 337 13.45 10.59 15.77
C PHE A 337 13.21 12.11 15.71
N SER A 338 12.47 12.56 14.71
CA SER A 338 11.93 13.91 14.65
C SER A 338 10.41 13.86 14.84
N VAL A 339 9.88 14.76 15.65
CA VAL A 339 8.44 14.88 15.90
C VAL A 339 7.96 16.29 15.57
N THR A 340 6.83 16.36 14.89
CA THR A 340 6.03 17.57 14.72
C THR A 340 4.76 17.41 15.53
N LEU A 341 4.57 18.26 16.53
CA LEU A 341 3.43 18.30 17.42
C LEU A 341 2.50 19.44 16.99
N SER A 342 1.26 19.11 16.64
CA SER A 342 0.22 20.10 16.37
C SER A 342 -0.24 20.80 17.66
N PRO A 343 -0.98 21.92 17.56
CA PRO A 343 -1.45 22.64 18.74
C PRO A 343 -2.16 21.73 19.76
N GLY A 344 -1.81 21.89 21.04
CA GLY A 344 -2.37 21.12 22.14
C GLY A 344 -1.80 19.71 22.31
N ALA A 345 -0.98 19.20 21.37
CA ALA A 345 -0.33 17.91 21.50
C ALA A 345 0.79 17.96 22.55
N SER A 346 1.01 16.84 23.23
CA SER A 346 2.03 16.73 24.28
C SER A 346 2.69 15.35 24.29
N VAL A 347 3.94 15.31 24.76
CA VAL A 347 4.76 14.10 24.88
C VAL A 347 5.43 14.09 26.24
N GLN A 348 5.29 12.98 26.97
CA GLN A 348 5.99 12.74 28.23
C GLN A 348 7.18 11.81 28.05
N ARG A 349 6.96 10.68 27.38
CA ARG A 349 7.96 9.62 27.19
C ARG A 349 7.85 8.98 25.83
N LEU A 350 8.99 8.56 25.30
CA LEU A 350 9.09 7.67 24.15
C LEU A 350 9.68 6.35 24.63
N ARG A 351 9.08 5.25 24.21
CA ARG A 351 9.48 3.89 24.60
C ARG A 351 9.73 3.05 23.36
N ALA A 352 10.84 2.34 23.34
CA ALA A 352 11.12 1.29 22.38
C ALA A 352 11.20 -0.05 23.10
N GLU A 353 10.35 -1.00 22.72
CA GLU A 353 10.33 -2.35 23.27
C GLU A 353 10.72 -3.35 22.19
N ARG A 354 11.79 -4.10 22.42
CA ARG A 354 12.19 -5.18 21.51
C ARG A 354 11.18 -6.31 21.60
N LYS A 355 10.75 -6.81 20.45
CA LYS A 355 9.78 -7.90 20.32
C LYS A 355 10.47 -9.21 19.95
N LYS A 356 9.91 -10.33 20.39
CA LYS A 356 10.26 -11.63 19.82
C LYS A 356 9.60 -11.74 18.44
N ASP A 357 10.37 -12.14 17.46
CA ASP A 357 9.98 -12.19 16.04
C ASP A 357 10.19 -13.59 15.45
N GLY A 358 10.25 -14.63 16.29
CA GLY A 358 10.28 -16.02 15.86
C GLY A 358 8.92 -16.49 15.34
N ALA A 359 8.92 -17.46 14.42
CA ALA A 359 7.69 -18.03 13.85
C ALA A 359 6.65 -18.44 14.91
N ALA A 360 7.11 -19.11 15.98
CA ALA A 360 6.26 -19.53 17.09
C ALA A 360 5.61 -18.36 17.84
N ASP A 361 6.31 -17.21 17.95
CA ASP A 361 5.78 -16.01 18.59
C ASP A 361 4.63 -15.38 17.77
N TYR A 362 4.74 -15.41 16.43
CA TYR A 362 3.66 -14.99 15.54
C TYR A 362 2.45 -15.90 15.64
N VAL A 363 2.64 -17.23 15.64
CA VAL A 363 1.56 -18.20 15.82
C VAL A 363 0.85 -18.00 17.16
N ALA A 364 1.61 -17.86 18.25
CA ALA A 364 1.07 -17.63 19.59
C ALA A 364 0.31 -16.30 19.68
N THR A 365 0.85 -15.24 19.07
CA THR A 365 0.23 -13.91 19.04
C THR A 365 -1.08 -13.95 18.27
N LEU A 366 -1.10 -14.58 17.09
CA LEU A 366 -2.30 -14.66 16.29
C LEU A 366 -3.41 -15.46 16.98
N ARG A 367 -3.06 -16.55 17.69
CA ARG A 367 -4.01 -17.28 18.56
C ARG A 367 -4.55 -16.40 19.69
N ARG A 368 -3.71 -15.60 20.34
CA ARG A 368 -4.15 -14.66 21.39
C ARG A 368 -5.08 -13.58 20.84
N LEU A 369 -4.89 -13.16 19.59
CA LEU A 369 -5.80 -12.26 18.88
C LEU A 369 -7.11 -12.94 18.43
N GLY A 370 -7.31 -14.21 18.79
CA GLY A 370 -8.55 -14.96 18.53
C GLY A 370 -8.56 -15.69 17.20
N PHE A 371 -7.41 -15.87 16.55
CA PHE A 371 -7.31 -16.60 15.28
C PHE A 371 -6.39 -17.82 15.39
N ASP A 372 -6.95 -19.01 15.19
CA ASP A 372 -6.16 -20.24 15.16
C ASP A 372 -5.75 -20.63 13.73
N VAL A 373 -4.43 -20.72 13.51
CA VAL A 373 -3.85 -21.20 12.25
C VAL A 373 -3.92 -22.73 12.10
N GLY A 374 -4.46 -23.42 13.11
CA GLY A 374 -4.57 -24.87 13.16
C GLY A 374 -3.23 -25.57 13.45
N PRO A 375 -3.13 -26.89 13.20
CA PRO A 375 -1.92 -27.64 13.43
C PRO A 375 -0.78 -27.17 12.51
N ALA A 376 0.45 -27.33 12.98
CA ALA A 376 1.66 -27.06 12.21
C ALA A 376 1.70 -27.85 10.89
N GLY A 377 2.42 -27.31 9.91
CA GLY A 377 2.62 -27.91 8.59
C GLY A 377 1.87 -27.17 7.46
N PRO A 378 1.70 -27.83 6.31
CA PRO A 378 1.13 -27.22 5.11
C PRO A 378 -0.30 -26.72 5.32
N VAL A 379 -0.56 -25.51 4.84
CA VAL A 379 -1.90 -24.90 4.85
C VAL A 379 -2.71 -25.41 3.66
N SER A 380 -3.86 -26.03 3.93
CA SER A 380 -4.81 -26.43 2.88
C SER A 380 -5.59 -25.24 2.34
N ARG A 381 -6.15 -25.35 1.12
CA ARG A 381 -6.99 -24.29 0.54
C ARG A 381 -8.18 -23.92 1.41
N ALA A 382 -8.84 -24.89 2.04
CA ALA A 382 -9.94 -24.61 2.97
C ALA A 382 -9.48 -23.72 4.12
N ARG A 383 -8.36 -24.08 4.76
CA ARG A 383 -7.79 -23.32 5.87
C ARG A 383 -7.33 -21.93 5.45
N ALA A 384 -6.69 -21.81 4.30
CA ALA A 384 -6.30 -20.52 3.74
C ALA A 384 -7.52 -19.64 3.49
N ALA A 385 -8.65 -20.19 3.01
CA ALA A 385 -9.88 -19.43 2.81
C ALA A 385 -10.54 -19.03 4.14
N ASP A 386 -10.51 -19.88 5.15
CA ASP A 386 -11.03 -19.56 6.48
C ASP A 386 -10.21 -18.47 7.17
N ALA A 387 -8.89 -18.42 6.95
CA ALA A 387 -8.03 -17.32 7.44
C ALA A 387 -8.44 -15.93 6.94
N MET A 388 -9.24 -15.87 5.88
CA MET A 388 -9.68 -14.64 5.24
C MET A 388 -11.03 -14.15 5.74
N ARG A 389 -11.69 -14.94 6.59
CA ARG A 389 -12.98 -14.62 7.24
C ARG A 389 -12.71 -14.47 8.73
N PRO A 390 -13.13 -13.43 9.46
CA PRO A 390 -13.20 -11.99 9.26
C PRO A 390 -12.13 -11.18 10.09
N PRO A 391 -10.95 -11.69 10.52
CA PRO A 391 -10.03 -10.90 11.37
C PRO A 391 -9.50 -9.64 10.65
N LEU A 392 -9.28 -9.72 9.34
CA LEU A 392 -8.83 -8.60 8.51
C LEU A 392 -9.89 -7.48 8.39
N CYS A 393 -11.19 -7.84 8.36
CA CYS A 393 -12.28 -6.85 8.35
C CYS A 393 -12.55 -6.23 9.73
N ARG A 394 -12.31 -6.96 10.83
CA ARG A 394 -12.62 -6.50 12.19
C ARG A 394 -11.50 -5.65 12.81
N ALA A 395 -10.24 -6.02 12.63
CA ALA A 395 -9.08 -5.32 13.20
C ALA A 395 -8.93 -3.89 12.64
N ARG A 396 -9.22 -3.67 11.35
CA ARG A 396 -9.21 -2.32 10.74
C ARG A 396 -10.45 -1.47 11.06
N ALA A 397 -11.57 -2.09 11.45
CA ALA A 397 -12.79 -1.36 11.81
C ALA A 397 -12.69 -0.76 13.22
N THR A 398 -11.94 -1.38 14.13
CA THR A 398 -11.69 -0.86 15.49
C THR A 398 -10.80 0.38 15.53
N ASP A 399 -9.90 0.55 14.55
CA ASP A 399 -9.16 1.82 14.36
C ASP A 399 -9.91 2.85 13.48
N ARG A 400 -11.07 2.48 12.93
CA ARG A 400 -11.90 3.34 12.06
C ARG A 400 -13.38 3.29 12.43
N ALA A 401 -13.74 3.71 13.64
CA ALA A 401 -15.08 4.24 13.92
C ALA A 401 -15.03 5.23 15.09
N PRO A 402 -15.62 6.43 14.94
CA PRO A 402 -17.02 6.53 14.57
C PRO A 402 -17.28 7.50 13.41
N TRP A 403 -17.60 6.97 12.23
CA TRP A 403 -18.36 7.71 11.22
C TRP A 403 -19.61 6.95 10.73
N ALA A 404 -19.87 5.74 11.24
CA ALA A 404 -20.99 4.90 10.78
C ALA A 404 -22.34 5.18 11.47
N ALA A 405 -22.45 6.20 12.33
CA ALA A 405 -23.71 6.57 12.99
C ALA A 405 -24.12 8.02 12.67
N SER A 406 -24.15 8.39 11.39
CA SER A 406 -24.79 9.62 10.92
C SER A 406 -25.32 9.41 9.52
N ARG A 407 -26.38 8.60 9.41
CA ARG A 407 -27.37 8.60 8.30
C ARG A 407 -28.50 7.61 8.58
N ALA A 408 -29.19 7.81 9.70
CA ALA A 408 -30.53 7.26 9.91
C ALA A 408 -31.32 8.29 10.73
N GLY A 409 -31.84 9.31 10.05
CA GLY A 409 -32.47 10.45 10.70
C GLY A 409 -33.08 11.45 9.72
N THR A 410 -33.72 10.98 8.65
CA THR A 410 -34.64 11.81 7.86
C THR A 410 -35.90 12.06 8.69
N ARG A 411 -35.80 12.98 9.67
CA ARG A 411 -36.97 13.68 10.19
C ARG A 411 -37.23 14.88 9.30
N SER A 412 -38.36 14.81 8.60
CA SER A 412 -38.98 15.90 7.85
C SER A 412 -39.05 17.17 8.69
N PHE A 413 -38.19 18.15 8.40
CA PHE A 413 -38.30 19.48 8.96
C PHE A 413 -39.09 20.37 7.99
N ARG A 414 -40.30 20.71 8.42
CA ARG A 414 -41.23 21.65 7.78
C ARG A 414 -40.66 23.06 7.84
N TRP A 415 -40.55 23.71 6.69
CA TRP A 415 -40.34 25.16 6.60
C TRP A 415 -41.51 25.93 7.23
N PRO A 416 -41.27 26.98 8.03
CA PRO A 416 -42.32 27.89 8.49
C PRO A 416 -42.79 28.77 7.32
N ARG A 417 -44.10 28.77 7.08
CA ARG A 417 -44.76 29.64 6.10
C ARG A 417 -44.72 31.12 6.56
N PRO A 418 -44.44 32.09 5.67
CA PRO A 418 -44.64 33.50 5.97
C PRO A 418 -46.12 33.87 6.03
N ARG A 419 -46.44 34.83 6.89
CA ARG A 419 -47.77 35.36 7.19
C ARG A 419 -48.47 35.95 5.96
N ARG A 420 -49.77 35.65 5.87
CA ARG A 420 -50.75 36.19 4.93
C ARG A 420 -50.87 37.72 5.04
N ARG A 421 -50.84 38.42 3.91
CA ARG A 421 -51.65 39.64 3.70
C ARG A 421 -52.63 39.39 2.55
N ARG A 422 -53.89 39.72 2.83
CA ARG A 422 -55.05 39.60 1.95
C ARG A 422 -54.97 40.64 0.83
N HIS A 423 -55.35 40.28 -0.39
CA HIS A 423 -56.21 41.11 -1.23
C HIS A 423 -57.04 40.25 -2.20
N ARG A 424 -58.28 40.70 -2.39
CA ARG A 424 -59.42 40.10 -3.10
C ARG A 424 -59.34 40.25 -4.63
N ARG A 425 -60.23 39.50 -5.29
CA ARG A 425 -60.73 39.57 -6.69
C ARG A 425 -59.85 38.81 -7.69
N GLY A 426 -60.35 37.98 -8.60
CA GLY A 426 -61.70 37.59 -8.96
C GLY A 426 -61.71 37.03 -10.39
N ARG A 427 -62.63 36.09 -10.63
CA ARG A 427 -63.24 35.71 -11.94
C ARG A 427 -62.45 34.93 -13.01
N ARG A 428 -63.13 33.83 -13.39
CA ARG A 428 -63.42 33.32 -14.76
C ARG A 428 -62.24 32.68 -15.52
N ARG A 429 -62.41 31.73 -16.45
CA ARG A 429 -63.42 30.73 -16.88
C ARG A 429 -62.78 30.11 -18.16
N ARG A 430 -63.18 28.90 -18.55
CA ARG A 430 -62.96 28.21 -19.85
C ARG A 430 -61.62 27.45 -19.97
N SER A 431 -61.50 26.15 -20.27
CA SER A 431 -62.23 25.09 -20.99
C SER A 431 -61.57 24.74 -22.33
N ARG A 432 -61.47 23.42 -22.60
CA ARG A 432 -61.15 22.75 -23.89
C ARG A 432 -59.67 22.75 -24.27
N SER A 433 -59.06 21.71 -24.85
CA SER A 433 -59.49 20.39 -25.35
C SER A 433 -58.24 19.63 -25.81
N SER A 434 -58.20 18.30 -25.59
CA SER A 434 -57.31 17.35 -26.31
C SER A 434 -57.71 17.26 -27.81
N PRO A 435 -56.89 16.75 -28.76
CA PRO A 435 -56.65 15.29 -28.88
C PRO A 435 -55.32 14.81 -29.55
N ARG A 436 -54.82 13.65 -29.06
CA ARG A 436 -54.61 12.36 -29.77
C ARG A 436 -53.92 12.31 -31.17
N ARG A 437 -52.87 11.48 -31.29
CA ARG A 437 -52.56 10.41 -32.31
C ARG A 437 -51.03 10.27 -32.50
N SER A 438 -50.38 9.16 -32.12
CA SER A 438 -50.30 7.81 -32.72
C SER A 438 -49.44 7.70 -33.99
N ARG A 439 -48.34 6.92 -33.95
CA ARG A 439 -48.00 5.76 -34.84
C ARG A 439 -46.48 5.46 -34.88
N SER A 440 -46.12 4.22 -34.50
CA SER A 440 -44.94 3.46 -34.98
C SER A 440 -45.32 2.71 -36.29
N PRO A 441 -44.57 1.73 -36.88
CA PRO A 441 -43.21 1.16 -36.65
C PRO A 441 -42.43 0.74 -37.95
N ARG A 442 -41.37 -0.11 -37.79
CA ARG A 442 -40.67 -1.04 -38.76
C ARG A 442 -39.51 -0.44 -39.58
N ARG A 443 -38.37 -1.10 -39.90
CA ARG A 443 -37.97 -2.53 -40.07
C ARG A 443 -36.41 -2.63 -40.12
N ALA A 444 -35.84 -3.81 -39.82
CA ALA A 444 -34.43 -4.22 -39.99
C ALA A 444 -34.21 -4.98 -41.34
N PRO A 445 -33.15 -5.80 -41.60
CA PRO A 445 -31.68 -5.70 -41.41
C PRO A 445 -30.87 -6.00 -42.73
N GLY A 446 -29.52 -5.94 -42.70
CA GLY A 446 -28.65 -6.41 -43.80
C GLY A 446 -27.41 -7.18 -43.31
N ARG A 447 -27.20 -8.38 -43.86
CA ARG A 447 -26.05 -9.31 -43.65
C ARG A 447 -25.07 -9.25 -44.84
N SER A 448 -23.76 -9.39 -44.61
CA SER A 448 -22.78 -10.09 -45.49
C SER A 448 -21.52 -10.40 -44.66
N LEU A 449 -21.19 -11.66 -44.34
CA LEU A 449 -20.49 -12.72 -45.10
C LEU A 449 -19.06 -12.41 -45.61
N SER A 450 -18.11 -12.99 -44.87
CA SER A 450 -16.97 -13.81 -45.34
C SER A 450 -15.80 -13.17 -46.09
N ARG A 451 -14.57 -13.34 -45.55
CA ARG A 451 -13.53 -14.18 -46.21
C ARG A 451 -12.35 -14.49 -45.28
N ARG A 452 -12.11 -15.79 -45.11
CA ARG A 452 -10.89 -16.41 -44.59
C ARG A 452 -9.76 -16.25 -45.62
N ARG A 453 -8.53 -15.96 -45.16
CA ARG A 453 -7.30 -16.42 -45.84
C ARG A 453 -6.33 -16.99 -44.81
N ARG A 454 -6.01 -18.28 -45.00
CA ARG A 454 -4.98 -19.05 -44.31
C ARG A 454 -3.64 -18.79 -45.01
N GLY A 455 -2.60 -18.47 -44.25
CA GLY A 455 -1.21 -18.49 -44.69
C GLY A 455 -0.38 -19.32 -43.71
N ARG A 456 0.26 -20.39 -44.21
CA ARG A 456 1.15 -21.29 -43.47
C ARG A 456 2.51 -20.64 -43.14
N PRO A 457 3.22 -21.11 -42.10
CA PRO A 457 4.46 -20.51 -41.62
C PRO A 457 5.70 -21.05 -42.36
N ARG A 458 6.68 -20.18 -42.62
CA ARG A 458 8.04 -20.56 -43.02
C ARG A 458 8.89 -20.81 -41.77
N ARG A 459 9.53 -21.98 -41.73
CA ARG A 459 10.53 -22.39 -40.74
C ARG A 459 11.80 -21.57 -40.92
N PHE A 460 12.29 -20.94 -39.86
CA PHE A 460 13.65 -20.39 -39.77
C PHE A 460 14.45 -21.22 -38.75
N ARG A 461 15.62 -21.69 -39.18
CA ARG A 461 16.63 -22.35 -38.34
C ARG A 461 17.33 -21.30 -37.45
N PRO A 462 17.76 -21.66 -36.23
CA PRO A 462 18.52 -20.76 -35.38
C PRO A 462 20.02 -20.81 -35.70
N SER A 463 20.61 -19.64 -35.92
CA SER A 463 22.06 -19.42 -35.95
C SER A 463 22.56 -19.26 -34.52
N ARG A 464 23.61 -20.01 -34.16
CA ARG A 464 24.34 -19.91 -32.89
C ARG A 464 24.90 -18.50 -32.66
N PRO A 465 24.87 -17.95 -31.43
CA PRO A 465 25.75 -16.84 -31.07
C PRO A 465 27.11 -17.35 -30.57
N ALA A 466 28.14 -16.63 -31.01
CA ALA A 466 29.53 -16.79 -30.62
C ALA A 466 29.76 -16.34 -29.16
N VAL A 467 30.67 -17.05 -28.50
CA VAL A 467 31.27 -16.69 -27.21
C VAL A 467 32.34 -15.61 -27.45
N PRO A 468 32.47 -14.63 -26.54
CA PRO A 468 33.81 -14.23 -26.16
C PRO A 468 33.97 -14.17 -24.63
N SER A 469 34.83 -15.07 -24.18
CA SER A 469 35.61 -14.99 -22.95
C SER A 469 36.67 -13.90 -23.06
N TYR A 470 36.77 -13.00 -22.08
CA TYR A 470 38.04 -12.39 -21.68
C TYR A 470 38.05 -12.07 -20.18
N LEU A 471 38.82 -12.89 -19.47
CA LEU A 471 39.47 -12.62 -18.19
C LEU A 471 40.77 -11.83 -18.43
N ARG A 472 41.20 -11.11 -17.38
CA ARG A 472 42.55 -10.61 -17.01
C ARG A 472 42.60 -9.08 -16.92
N SER A 473 42.71 -8.54 -15.71
CA SER A 473 43.89 -8.45 -14.82
C SER A 473 44.51 -7.06 -14.94
N ARG A 474 44.63 -6.35 -13.81
CA ARG A 474 45.92 -5.84 -13.30
C ARG A 474 45.72 -5.13 -11.97
N ALA A 475 46.26 -5.74 -10.93
CA ALA A 475 46.81 -5.08 -9.77
C ALA A 475 48.34 -4.96 -9.99
N TYR A 476 48.91 -3.80 -9.64
CA TYR A 476 50.31 -3.55 -9.26
C TYR A 476 50.28 -2.24 -8.44
N PHE A 477 50.57 -2.21 -7.12
CA PHE A 477 51.84 -2.30 -6.38
C PHE A 477 52.74 -1.04 -6.40
N LEU A 478 53.36 -0.78 -5.23
CA LEU A 478 54.47 0.13 -4.86
C LEU A 478 54.06 1.52 -4.35
N THR A 479 54.13 1.89 -3.05
CA THR A 479 55.09 1.73 -1.91
C THR A 479 56.20 2.80 -1.87
N ALA A 480 56.27 3.46 -0.68
CA ALA A 480 57.41 4.09 0.02
C ALA A 480 57.95 5.49 -0.37
N ALA A 481 57.93 6.40 0.62
CA ALA A 481 59.10 7.05 1.27
C ALA A 481 58.60 8.00 2.40
N THR A 482 58.82 7.74 3.71
CA THR A 482 59.92 8.26 4.58
C THR A 482 60.32 9.72 4.25
N GLY A 483 60.34 10.72 5.14
CA GLY A 483 60.60 10.77 6.58
C GLY A 483 61.73 11.82 6.82
N LEU A 484 61.64 12.57 7.94
CA LEU A 484 62.65 13.47 8.57
C LEU A 484 62.70 14.96 8.20
N GLY A 485 62.64 15.79 9.26
CA GLY A 485 63.01 17.22 9.27
C GLY A 485 62.57 17.93 10.56
N ARG A 486 63.40 17.88 11.62
CA ARG A 486 63.26 18.54 12.94
C ARG A 486 64.05 19.87 12.99
N GLY A 487 63.61 20.81 13.84
CA GLY A 487 64.38 21.93 14.44
C GLY A 487 64.24 23.27 13.70
N LEU A 488 64.12 24.48 14.28
CA LEU A 488 64.46 25.07 15.60
C LEU A 488 63.54 26.30 15.83
N ALA A 489 62.94 26.51 17.00
CA ALA A 489 63.36 27.40 18.12
C ALA A 489 63.42 28.92 17.82
N GLY A 490 62.60 29.70 18.58
CA GLY A 490 62.66 31.17 18.66
C GLY A 490 61.68 31.73 19.71
N ARG A 491 62.19 31.91 20.95
CA ARG A 491 61.60 32.57 22.14
C ARG A 491 61.83 34.09 22.01
N LEU A 492 60.90 35.01 22.33
CA LEU A 492 60.74 35.74 23.61
C LEU A 492 59.89 37.01 23.34
N SER A 493 58.93 37.37 24.20
CA SER A 493 58.99 38.58 25.05
C SER A 493 57.68 38.78 25.85
N MET A 494 57.80 38.69 27.17
CA MET A 494 57.06 39.49 28.18
C MET A 494 57.71 40.90 28.27
N PRO A 495 57.30 41.86 29.11
CA PRO A 495 56.24 41.93 30.15
C PRO A 495 55.23 43.05 29.83
N GLY A 496 54.19 43.44 30.57
CA GLY A 496 53.70 43.21 31.93
C GLY A 496 53.01 44.51 32.36
N ALA A 497 51.75 44.43 32.80
CA ALA A 497 51.05 45.32 33.73
C ALA A 497 49.69 44.67 34.05
#